data_AF-A0A8K0U6B7-F1
#
_entry.id   AF-A0A8K0U6B7-F1
#
_cell.length_a   1.000
_cell.length_b   1.000
_cell.length_c   1.000
_cell.angle_alpha   90.00
_cell.angle_beta   90.00
_cell.angle_gamma   90.00
#
_symmetry.space_group_name_H-M   'P 1'
#
loop_
_entity.id
_entity.type
_entity.pdbx_description
1 polymer ?
#
loop_
_entity_poly.entity_id
_entity_poly.type
_entity_poly.pdbx_seq_one_letter_code
_entity_poly.pdbx_strand_id
1 'polypeptide(L)'
;YTNGWHPMEPWLTQDAQADVRPHRDRCDVDIKYFFIDFGLSTRFAPGEPHLVIGEKGAAYAPELLCENLYDPFKLDSSWTYSKLVVQAYDGMFLLDPLVKEMTVFRPDDYPTAKDALKMLQAL
;
A
#
# COMPACT_ATOMS: atom_id res chain seq x y z
N TYR A 1 -15.14 3.17 12.24
CA TYR A 1 -15.94 2.12 12.91
C TYR A 1 -15.98 2.41 14.40
N THR A 2 -17.05 3.04 14.88
CA THR A 2 -17.14 3.54 16.27
C THR A 2 -17.44 2.46 17.31
N ASN A 3 -17.90 1.28 16.88
CA ASN A 3 -18.25 0.16 17.75
C ASN A 3 -17.28 -1.03 17.63
N GLY A 4 -16.09 -0.83 17.03
CA GLY A 4 -15.04 -1.85 16.95
C GLY A 4 -15.30 -3.01 15.98
N TRP A 5 -16.43 -3.05 15.28
CA TRP A 5 -16.75 -4.09 14.31
C TRP A 5 -16.29 -3.67 12.91
N HIS A 6 -15.45 -4.50 12.30
CA HIS A 6 -14.96 -4.37 10.92
C HIS A 6 -15.42 -5.60 10.13
N PRO A 7 -16.54 -5.52 9.39
CA PRO A 7 -17.00 -6.64 8.58
C PRO A 7 -16.00 -6.97 7.48
N MET A 8 -15.71 -8.26 7.31
CA MET A 8 -15.14 -8.78 6.06
C MET A 8 -16.15 -8.61 4.91
N GLU A 9 -17.43 -8.78 5.21
CA GLU A 9 -18.56 -8.60 4.29
C GLU A 9 -19.43 -7.40 4.72
N PRO A 10 -19.12 -6.17 4.28
CA PRO A 10 -19.82 -4.96 4.74
C PRO A 10 -21.30 -4.89 4.35
N TRP A 11 -21.76 -5.78 3.47
CA TRP A 11 -23.16 -5.93 3.11
C TRP A 11 -23.94 -6.83 4.08
N LEU A 12 -23.31 -7.56 5.00
CA LEU A 12 -24.01 -8.43 5.96
C LEU A 12 -24.18 -7.79 7.34
N THR A 13 -25.23 -8.18 8.06
CA THR A 13 -25.43 -7.84 9.47
C THR A 13 -24.31 -8.46 10.32
N GLN A 14 -24.11 -7.94 11.54
CA GLN A 14 -23.02 -8.40 12.42
C GLN A 14 -23.07 -9.92 12.72
N ASP A 15 -24.25 -10.52 12.70
CA ASP A 15 -24.50 -11.95 12.89
C ASP A 15 -24.53 -12.77 11.57
N ALA A 16 -24.24 -12.11 10.44
CA ALA A 16 -24.26 -12.67 9.09
C ALA A 16 -25.60 -13.31 8.68
N GLN A 17 -26.71 -12.95 9.33
CA GLN A 17 -28.03 -13.54 9.05
C GLN A 17 -28.82 -12.80 7.96
N ALA A 18 -28.48 -11.55 7.65
CA ALA A 18 -29.19 -10.74 6.68
C ALA A 18 -28.29 -9.69 6.01
N ASP A 19 -28.78 -9.08 4.93
CA ASP A 19 -28.14 -7.93 4.32
C ASP A 19 -28.42 -6.65 5.10
N VAL A 20 -27.40 -5.82 5.31
CA VAL A 20 -27.54 -4.45 5.82
C VAL A 20 -28.19 -3.57 4.75
N ARG A 21 -29.28 -2.89 5.10
CA ARG A 21 -29.99 -1.94 4.21
C ARG A 21 -30.22 -0.59 4.91
N PRO A 22 -29.97 0.55 4.23
CA PRO A 22 -29.38 0.66 2.89
C PRO A 22 -27.90 0.26 2.91
N HIS A 23 -27.44 -0.37 1.83
CA HIS A 23 -26.01 -0.60 1.61
C HIS A 23 -25.31 0.75 1.46
N ARG A 24 -24.11 0.88 2.02
CA ARG A 24 -23.24 2.05 1.85
C ARG A 24 -21.94 1.56 1.24
N ASP A 25 -21.65 2.03 0.03
CA ASP A 25 -20.34 1.77 -0.56
C ASP A 25 -19.27 2.55 0.20
N ARG A 26 -18.03 2.10 0.07
CA ARG A 26 -16.87 2.81 0.63
C ARG A 26 -16.83 4.27 0.15
N CYS A 27 -17.23 4.51 -1.10
CA CYS A 27 -17.28 5.86 -1.69
C CYS A 27 -18.38 6.76 -1.11
N ASP A 28 -19.37 6.22 -0.39
CA ASP A 28 -20.50 6.98 0.16
C ASP A 28 -20.25 7.54 1.56
N VAL A 29 -19.10 7.22 2.17
CA VAL A 29 -18.80 7.52 3.57
C VAL A 29 -17.39 8.06 3.75
N ASP A 30 -17.17 8.84 4.81
CA ASP A 30 -15.84 9.29 5.19
C ASP A 30 -15.00 8.10 5.70
N ILE A 31 -14.01 7.68 4.90
CA ILE A 31 -13.10 6.59 5.25
C ILE A 31 -11.85 7.13 5.95
N LYS A 32 -11.42 6.41 7.00
CA LYS A 32 -10.08 6.56 7.57
C LYS A 32 -9.26 5.32 7.25
N TYR A 33 -8.12 5.51 6.60
CA TYR A 33 -7.15 4.45 6.30
C TYR A 33 -6.12 4.36 7.43
N PHE A 34 -5.73 3.12 7.76
CA PHE A 34 -4.71 2.83 8.76
C PHE A 34 -3.72 1.83 8.15
N PHE A 35 -2.43 2.08 8.34
CA PHE A 35 -1.40 1.06 8.13
C PHE A 35 -1.49 0.05 9.28
N ILE A 36 -1.59 -1.23 8.93
CA ILE A 36 -1.68 -2.35 9.87
C ILE A 36 -0.70 -3.44 9.45
N ASP A 37 -0.59 -4.47 10.27
CA ASP A 37 0.27 -5.63 10.03
C ASP A 37 1.76 -5.27 9.88
N PHE A 38 2.34 -4.82 11.00
CA PHE A 38 3.77 -4.49 11.09
C PHE A 38 4.64 -5.72 11.40
N GLY A 39 4.13 -6.95 11.22
CA GLY A 39 4.83 -8.18 11.61
C GLY A 39 6.16 -8.41 10.88
N LEU A 40 6.32 -7.81 9.70
CA LEU A 40 7.54 -7.84 8.89
C LEU A 40 8.29 -6.50 8.85
N SER A 41 7.80 -5.47 9.54
CA SER A 41 8.41 -4.16 9.53
C SER A 41 9.63 -4.08 10.43
N THR A 42 10.61 -3.26 10.05
CA THR A 42 11.76 -2.91 10.89
C THR A 42 11.52 -1.55 11.54
N ARG A 43 11.78 -1.43 12.84
CA ARG A 43 11.68 -0.17 13.57
C ARG A 43 13.07 0.40 13.80
N PHE A 44 13.28 1.64 13.37
CA PHE A 44 14.52 2.39 13.58
C PHE A 44 14.35 3.42 14.70
N ALA A 45 15.37 3.56 15.55
CA ALA A 45 15.48 4.68 16.47
C ALA A 45 15.92 5.97 15.74
N PRO A 46 15.62 7.18 16.26
CA PRO A 46 16.12 8.42 15.68
C PRO A 46 17.65 8.41 15.55
N GLY A 47 18.15 8.57 14.33
CA GLY A 47 19.59 8.59 14.02
C GLY A 47 20.22 7.21 13.76
N GLU A 48 19.46 6.13 13.84
CA GLU A 48 19.91 4.79 13.46
C GLU A 48 20.02 4.64 11.94
N PRO A 49 21.07 3.96 11.41
CA PRO A 49 21.12 3.60 10.00
C PRO A 49 19.90 2.75 9.60
N HIS A 50 19.26 3.08 8.48
CA HIS A 50 17.98 2.49 8.11
C HIS A 50 18.05 1.41 7.02
N LEU A 51 19.26 1.03 6.58
CA LEU A 51 19.40 -0.04 5.59
C LEU A 51 19.11 -1.40 6.22
N VAL A 52 18.36 -2.24 5.51
CA VAL A 52 17.97 -3.58 5.97
C VAL A 52 18.44 -4.64 4.99
N ILE A 53 18.45 -5.89 5.46
CA ILE A 53 18.65 -7.09 4.67
C ILE A 53 17.48 -8.04 4.93
N GLY A 54 17.00 -8.71 3.89
CA GLY A 54 15.96 -9.72 4.04
C GLY A 54 15.07 -9.84 2.81
N GLU A 55 14.68 -11.08 2.52
CA GLU A 55 13.90 -11.46 1.34
C GLU A 55 12.44 -11.79 1.70
N LYS A 56 12.07 -11.65 2.98
CA LYS A 56 10.74 -12.02 3.48
C LYS A 56 9.73 -10.91 3.20
N GLY A 57 8.66 -11.25 2.50
CA GLY A 57 7.56 -10.36 2.18
C GLY A 57 6.72 -10.92 1.04
N ALA A 58 5.54 -10.33 0.79
CA ALA A 58 4.65 -10.75 -0.28
C ALA A 58 5.06 -10.20 -1.68
N ALA A 59 6.23 -9.58 -1.80
CA ALA A 59 6.58 -8.72 -2.93
C ALA A 59 7.72 -9.28 -3.78
N TYR A 60 7.56 -9.19 -5.11
CA TYR A 60 8.66 -9.30 -6.07
C TYR A 60 9.21 -7.90 -6.35
N ALA A 61 10.21 -7.48 -5.58
CA ALA A 61 10.99 -6.27 -5.83
C ALA A 61 12.45 -6.65 -6.13
N PRO A 62 13.14 -5.97 -7.06
CA PRO A 62 14.53 -6.30 -7.42
C PRO A 62 15.48 -6.41 -6.21
N GLU A 63 15.31 -5.56 -5.21
CA GLU A 63 16.06 -5.53 -3.96
C GLU A 63 15.83 -6.75 -3.06
N LEU A 64 14.66 -7.38 -3.14
CA LEU A 64 14.33 -8.59 -2.37
C LEU A 64 14.84 -9.88 -3.04
N LEU A 65 15.37 -9.78 -4.27
CA LEU A 65 15.95 -10.91 -5.01
C LEU A 65 17.44 -11.11 -4.72
N CYS A 66 18.04 -10.24 -3.90
CA CYS A 66 19.45 -10.29 -3.58
C CYS A 66 19.68 -10.04 -2.08
N GLU A 67 20.68 -10.69 -1.49
CA GLU A 67 21.06 -10.52 -0.09
C GLU A 67 21.84 -9.21 0.19
N ASN A 68 21.58 -8.15 -0.59
CA ASN A 68 22.24 -6.85 -0.39
C ASN A 68 21.45 -5.98 0.59
N LEU A 69 22.14 -5.00 1.19
CA LEU A 69 21.50 -3.94 1.95
C LEU A 69 20.67 -3.06 1.01
N TYR A 70 19.45 -2.74 1.42
CA TYR A 70 18.56 -1.84 0.68
C TYR A 70 17.84 -0.86 1.61
N ASP A 71 17.31 0.22 1.01
CA ASP A 71 16.50 1.21 1.71
C ASP A 71 15.03 0.75 1.76
N PRO A 72 14.48 0.39 2.94
CA PRO A 72 13.12 -0.11 3.05
C PRO A 72 12.07 0.97 2.72
N PHE A 73 12.37 2.26 2.90
CA PHE A 73 11.42 3.33 2.57
C PHE A 73 11.21 3.48 1.07
N LYS A 74 12.24 3.15 0.27
CA LYS A 74 12.15 3.09 -1.20
C LYS A 74 11.28 1.90 -1.62
N LEU A 75 11.51 0.73 -1.05
CA LEU A 75 10.71 -0.48 -1.28
C LEU A 75 9.21 -0.25 -0.96
N ASP A 76 8.90 0.31 0.20
CA ASP A 76 7.51 0.58 0.63
C ASP A 76 6.78 1.54 -0.31
N SER A 77 7.52 2.50 -0.87
CA SER A 77 6.98 3.43 -1.88
C SER A 77 6.59 2.63 -3.12
N SER A 78 7.49 1.80 -3.67
CA SER A 78 7.28 0.97 -4.87
C SER A 78 6.07 0.01 -4.75
N TRP A 79 5.96 -0.69 -3.62
CA TRP A 79 5.00 -1.77 -3.43
C TRP A 79 3.55 -1.30 -3.43
N THR A 80 3.27 -0.18 -2.76
CA THR A 80 1.91 0.30 -2.44
C THR A 80 1.02 0.47 -3.68
N TYR A 81 1.60 0.66 -4.86
CA TYR A 81 0.87 0.99 -6.09
C TYR A 81 0.98 -0.09 -7.18
N SER A 82 1.75 -1.16 -6.96
CA SER A 82 1.99 -2.17 -7.99
C SER A 82 0.73 -3.00 -8.28
N LYS A 83 0.53 -3.32 -9.57
CA LYS A 83 -0.38 -4.25 -10.27
C LYS A 83 -1.81 -4.47 -9.74
N LEU A 84 -2.01 -4.69 -8.45
CA LEU A 84 -3.32 -4.94 -7.84
C LEU A 84 -4.28 -3.76 -8.00
N VAL A 85 -3.83 -2.51 -7.85
CA VAL A 85 -4.75 -1.35 -7.96
C VAL A 85 -5.07 -1.03 -9.43
N VAL A 86 -4.05 -0.97 -10.29
CA VAL A 86 -4.23 -0.59 -11.70
C VAL A 86 -4.94 -1.68 -12.52
N GLN A 87 -4.69 -2.97 -12.23
CA GLN A 87 -5.27 -4.07 -13.02
C GLN A 87 -6.63 -4.55 -12.48
N ALA A 88 -6.99 -4.25 -11.22
CA ALA A 88 -8.26 -4.71 -10.65
C ALA A 88 -9.44 -3.79 -10.95
N TYR A 89 -9.20 -2.55 -11.38
CA TYR A 89 -10.27 -1.56 -11.56
C TYR A 89 -10.14 -0.83 -12.90
N ASP A 90 -11.27 -0.70 -13.59
CA ASP A 90 -11.37 0.11 -14.79
C ASP A 90 -11.09 1.59 -14.48
N GLY A 91 -10.49 2.30 -15.43
CA GLY A 91 -10.21 3.74 -15.31
C GLY A 91 -8.94 4.09 -14.52
N MET A 92 -8.22 3.11 -13.97
CA MET A 92 -6.98 3.37 -13.20
C MET A 92 -5.76 3.69 -14.08
N PHE A 93 -5.88 3.70 -15.41
CA PHE A 93 -4.81 4.08 -16.35
C PHE A 93 -4.28 5.50 -16.11
N LEU A 94 -5.06 6.36 -15.45
CA LEU A 94 -4.63 7.70 -15.03
C LEU A 94 -3.42 7.64 -14.07
N LEU A 95 -3.27 6.55 -13.34
CA LEU A 95 -2.16 6.31 -12.42
C LEU A 95 -0.92 5.71 -13.12
N ASP A 96 -1.01 5.34 -14.40
CA ASP A 96 0.09 4.70 -15.13
C ASP A 96 1.41 5.50 -15.07
N PRO A 97 1.43 6.84 -15.20
CA PRO A 97 2.67 7.60 -15.07
C PRO A 97 3.30 7.44 -13.68
N LEU A 98 2.49 7.50 -12.63
CA LEU A 98 2.94 7.32 -11.25
C LEU A 98 3.47 5.90 -11.03
N VAL A 99 2.71 4.89 -11.44
CA VAL A 99 3.07 3.47 -11.30
C VAL A 99 4.36 3.17 -12.05
N LYS A 100 4.56 3.74 -13.25
CA LYS A 100 5.78 3.56 -14.03
C LYS A 100 7.02 4.06 -13.27
N GLU A 101 6.97 5.25 -12.68
CA GLU A 101 8.08 5.79 -11.89
C GLU A 101 8.33 4.98 -10.60
N MET A 102 7.27 4.38 -10.05
CA MET A 102 7.35 3.58 -8.81
C MET A 102 7.71 2.12 -9.05
N THR A 103 7.80 1.66 -10.31
CA THR A 103 8.13 0.27 -10.69
C THR A 103 9.37 0.19 -11.59
N VAL A 104 10.23 1.21 -11.55
CA VAL A 104 11.50 1.24 -12.29
C VAL A 104 12.38 0.04 -11.89
N PHE A 105 13.29 -0.38 -12.76
CA PHE A 105 14.13 -1.54 -12.46
C PHE A 105 15.15 -1.28 -11.34
N ARG A 106 15.60 -0.04 -11.18
CA ARG A 106 16.63 0.35 -10.22
C ARG A 106 15.98 0.90 -8.95
N PRO A 107 16.15 0.25 -7.79
CA PRO A 107 15.49 0.68 -6.54
C PRO A 107 15.85 2.10 -6.09
N ASP A 108 17.09 2.53 -6.35
CA ASP A 108 17.56 3.86 -5.99
C ASP A 108 16.78 4.98 -6.69
N ASP A 109 16.27 4.69 -7.89
CA ASP A 109 15.55 5.63 -8.74
C ASP A 109 14.07 5.78 -8.31
N TYR A 110 13.58 4.99 -7.34
CA TYR A 110 12.21 5.12 -6.85
C TYR A 110 11.97 6.52 -6.28
N PRO A 111 10.81 7.14 -6.57
CA PRO A 111 10.43 8.35 -5.87
C PRO A 111 10.27 8.03 -4.37
N THR A 112 10.56 9.01 -3.52
CA THR A 112 10.17 8.90 -2.11
C THR A 112 8.65 8.94 -1.99
N ALA A 113 8.08 8.43 -0.89
CA ALA A 113 6.64 8.56 -0.62
C ALA A 113 6.13 10.01 -0.72
N LYS A 114 6.97 10.99 -0.32
CA LYS A 114 6.66 12.42 -0.44
C LYS A 114 6.62 12.87 -1.90
N ASP A 115 7.52 12.39 -2.74
CA ASP A 115 7.55 12.75 -4.15
C ASP A 115 6.44 12.05 -4.94
N ALA A 116 6.17 10.79 -4.62
CA ALA A 116 5.02 10.05 -5.15
C ALA A 116 3.69 10.77 -4.82
N LEU A 117 3.54 11.29 -3.60
CA LEU A 117 2.36 12.08 -3.23
C LEU A 117 2.22 13.35 -4.08
N LYS A 118 3.32 14.06 -4.36
CA LYS A 118 3.28 15.24 -5.24
C LYS A 118 2.91 14.86 -6.67
N MET A 119 3.45 13.75 -7.18
CA MET A 119 3.12 13.23 -8.51
C MET A 119 1.64 12.90 -8.60
N LEU A 120 1.09 12.17 -7.61
CA LEU A 120 -0.33 11.85 -7.53
C LEU A 120 -1.22 13.11 -7.49
N GLN A 121 -0.81 14.13 -6.74
CA GLN A 121 -1.53 15.41 -6.67
C GLN A 121 -1.46 16.25 -7.96
N ALA A 122 -0.53 15.92 -8.85
CA ALA A 122 -0.34 16.60 -10.12
C ALA A 122 -1.01 15.89 -11.32
N LEU A 123 -1.59 14.71 -11.08
CA LEU A 123 -2.47 14.01 -12.04
C LEU A 123 -3.85 14.67 -12.08
#